data_AF-A0A953CG48-F1
#
_entry.id   AF-A0A953CG48-F1
#
_cell.length_a   1.000
_cell.length_b   1.000
_cell.length_c   1.000
_cell.angle_alpha   90.00
_cell.angle_beta   90.00
_cell.angle_gamma   90.00
#
_symmetry.space_group_name_H-M   'P 1'
#
loop_
_entity.id
_entity.type
_entity.pdbx_description
1 polymer ?
#
loop_
_entity_poly.entity_id
_entity_poly.type
_entity_poly.pdbx_seq_one_letter_code
_entity_poly.pdbx_strand_id
1 'polypeptide(L)'
;MKGYEGFGVDHYRPKKKFPSFSTVYSNLFYCCNQCNTRKGEYWPIPALETTHFIPNPCDHVMFANLQFKGAEVHPKSQAGIIAIDYLDLNDDASLEHRQLVNFALDMFESKRKEIQGLIEGVAAKRAAGEKSAHEATAARNKLQRQLSEVEANIRRLCGV
;
A
#
# COMPACT_ATOMS: atom_id res chain seq x y z
N MET A 1 14.39 5.53 6.81
CA MET A 1 14.67 5.99 5.43
C MET A 1 13.39 5.90 4.63
N LYS A 2 13.03 6.93 3.85
CA LYS A 2 11.87 6.93 2.94
C LYS A 2 12.38 7.14 1.52
N GLY A 3 11.80 6.46 0.54
CA GLY A 3 12.21 6.56 -0.88
C GLY A 3 13.30 5.57 -1.28
N TYR A 4 13.98 5.81 -2.41
CA TYR A 4 14.93 4.87 -3.03
C TYR A 4 16.10 4.46 -2.12
N GLU A 5 16.50 5.31 -1.17
CA GLU A 5 17.55 5.04 -0.17
C GLU A 5 17.17 3.93 0.82
N GLY A 6 15.87 3.66 0.97
CA GLY A 6 15.35 2.58 1.81
C GLY A 6 15.33 1.21 1.11
N PHE A 7 15.80 1.12 -0.12
CA PHE A 7 15.72 -0.07 -0.96
C PHE A 7 17.07 -0.42 -1.58
N GLY A 8 17.22 -1.70 -1.91
CA GLY A 8 18.43 -2.24 -2.49
C GLY A 8 18.17 -3.53 -3.25
N VAL A 9 19.24 -4.12 -3.78
CA VAL A 9 19.20 -5.43 -4.45
C VAL A 9 19.24 -6.54 -3.41
N ASP A 10 18.26 -7.43 -3.44
CA ASP A 10 18.21 -8.70 -2.71
C ASP A 10 18.52 -9.87 -3.64
N HIS A 11 19.20 -10.87 -3.10
CA HIS A 11 19.42 -12.17 -3.72
C HIS A 11 18.36 -13.13 -3.19
N TYR A 12 17.32 -13.42 -3.98
CA TYR A 12 16.20 -14.26 -3.54
C TYR A 12 16.70 -15.61 -2.98
N ARG A 13 17.53 -16.31 -3.75
CA ARG A 13 18.44 -17.36 -3.26
C ARG A 13 19.70 -16.70 -2.69
N PRO A 14 20.03 -16.88 -1.39
CA PRO A 14 21.14 -16.20 -0.75
C PRO A 14 22.49 -16.49 -1.40
N LYS A 15 23.27 -15.45 -1.68
CA LYS A 15 24.59 -15.53 -2.34
C LYS A 15 25.55 -16.52 -1.67
N LYS A 16 25.55 -16.62 -0.32
CA LYS A 16 26.46 -17.53 0.40
C LYS A 16 26.12 -19.00 0.17
N LYS A 17 24.83 -19.34 0.02
CA LYS A 17 24.34 -20.69 -0.24
C LYS A 17 24.32 -21.03 -1.73
N PHE A 18 24.12 -20.02 -2.57
CA PHE A 18 23.94 -20.15 -4.02
C PHE A 18 24.84 -19.16 -4.79
N PRO A 19 26.18 -19.29 -4.72
CA PRO A 19 27.10 -18.32 -5.31
C PRO A 19 26.98 -18.20 -6.83
N SER A 20 26.60 -19.29 -7.51
CA SER A 20 26.33 -19.32 -8.96
C SER A 20 25.13 -18.46 -9.36
N PHE A 21 24.21 -18.15 -8.43
CA PHE A 21 23.05 -17.30 -8.67
C PHE A 21 23.29 -15.82 -8.32
N SER A 22 24.51 -15.45 -7.94
CA SER A 22 24.82 -14.10 -7.43
C SER A 22 24.68 -12.99 -8.47
N THR A 23 24.79 -13.33 -9.74
CA THR A 23 24.64 -12.41 -10.89
C THR A 23 23.53 -12.83 -11.85
N VAL A 24 22.76 -13.87 -11.50
CA VAL A 24 21.61 -14.32 -12.30
C VAL A 24 20.47 -13.34 -12.09
N TYR A 25 20.08 -12.64 -13.15
CA TYR A 25 19.10 -11.55 -13.05
C TYR A 25 17.76 -11.98 -12.44
N SER A 26 17.26 -13.18 -12.76
CA SER A 26 16.03 -13.73 -12.16
C SER A 26 16.14 -14.04 -10.67
N ASN A 27 17.34 -13.95 -10.08
CA ASN A 27 17.58 -14.07 -8.65
C ASN A 27 17.76 -12.70 -7.96
N LEU A 28 17.78 -11.60 -8.70
CA LEU A 28 18.01 -10.25 -8.19
C LEU A 28 16.69 -9.48 -8.11
N PHE A 29 16.29 -9.12 -6.90
CA PHE A 29 15.03 -8.42 -6.64
C PHE A 29 15.30 -7.05 -6.04
N TYR A 30 14.48 -6.07 -6.40
CA TYR A 30 14.47 -4.79 -5.70
C TYR A 30 13.57 -4.91 -4.47
N CYS A 31 14.11 -4.71 -3.28
CA CYS A 31 13.34 -4.82 -2.03
C CYS A 31 13.79 -3.83 -0.97
N CYS A 32 12.98 -3.70 0.09
CA CYS A 32 13.27 -2.82 1.21
C CYS A 32 14.49 -3.33 1.99
N ASN A 33 15.38 -2.42 2.43
CA ASN A 33 16.62 -2.79 3.15
C ASN A 33 16.33 -3.56 4.45
N GLN A 34 15.22 -3.25 5.12
CA GLN A 34 14.79 -3.98 6.33
C GLN A 34 14.41 -5.42 5.99
N CYS A 35 13.61 -5.61 4.94
CA CYS A 35 13.17 -6.90 4.43
C CYS A 35 14.37 -7.77 4.03
N ASN A 36 15.31 -7.18 3.28
CA ASN A 36 16.55 -7.83 2.84
C ASN A 36 17.38 -8.30 4.06
N THR A 37 17.55 -7.40 5.04
CA THR A 37 18.30 -7.69 6.28
C THR A 37 17.65 -8.81 7.08
N ARG A 38 16.33 -8.73 7.29
CA ARG A 38 15.55 -9.72 8.06
C ARG A 38 15.54 -11.10 7.39
N LYS A 39 15.35 -11.15 6.06
CA LYS A 39 15.48 -12.39 5.27
C LYS A 39 16.87 -12.99 5.42
N GLY A 40 17.92 -12.18 5.31
CA GLY A 40 19.30 -12.59 5.43
C GLY A 40 19.63 -13.77 4.52
N GLU A 41 20.08 -14.87 5.13
CA GLU A 41 20.47 -16.10 4.44
C GLU A 41 19.38 -17.19 4.47
N TYR A 42 18.14 -16.82 4.80
CA TYR A 42 17.06 -17.78 4.83
C TYR A 42 16.89 -18.48 3.48
N TRP A 43 16.86 -19.81 3.54
CA TRP A 43 16.44 -20.68 2.45
C TRP A 43 15.94 -21.98 3.08
N PRO A 44 14.75 -22.48 2.71
CA PRO A 44 14.23 -23.73 3.25
C PRO A 44 15.13 -24.93 2.95
N ILE A 45 14.99 -25.98 3.75
CA ILE A 45 15.59 -27.27 3.41
C ILE A 45 14.90 -27.88 2.17
N PRO A 46 15.58 -28.74 1.39
CA PRO A 46 15.03 -29.31 0.15
C PRO A 46 13.62 -29.89 0.26
N ALA A 47 13.32 -30.58 1.37
CA ALA A 47 12.01 -31.20 1.61
C ALA A 47 10.86 -30.19 1.77
N LEU A 48 11.16 -28.91 2.07
CA LEU A 48 10.20 -27.87 2.36
C LEU A 48 10.20 -26.72 1.34
N GLU A 49 11.01 -26.79 0.28
CA GLU A 49 11.18 -25.67 -0.67
C GLU A 49 9.87 -25.21 -1.34
N THR A 50 8.89 -26.11 -1.47
CA THR A 50 7.59 -25.81 -2.09
C THR A 50 6.56 -25.22 -1.14
N THR A 51 6.86 -25.11 0.16
CA THR A 51 5.88 -24.67 1.17
C THR A 51 6.44 -23.64 2.16
N HIS A 52 7.75 -23.66 2.44
CA HIS A 52 8.40 -22.79 3.43
C HIS A 52 9.32 -21.79 2.76
N PHE A 53 8.83 -21.08 1.75
CA PHE A 53 9.57 -20.03 1.07
C PHE A 53 8.94 -18.67 1.35
N ILE A 54 9.69 -17.60 1.11
CA ILE A 54 9.15 -16.23 1.10
C ILE A 54 8.62 -15.97 -0.31
N PRO A 55 7.31 -15.73 -0.53
CA PRO A 55 6.79 -15.52 -1.87
C PRO A 55 7.45 -14.31 -2.55
N ASN A 56 8.05 -14.54 -3.72
CA ASN A 56 8.50 -13.47 -4.60
C ASN A 56 7.41 -13.12 -5.63
N PRO A 57 7.29 -11.85 -6.04
CA PRO A 57 6.19 -11.37 -6.89
C PRO A 57 6.31 -11.77 -8.37
N CYS A 58 7.47 -12.27 -8.82
CA CYS A 58 7.68 -12.68 -10.21
C CYS A 58 7.18 -14.12 -10.46
N ASP A 59 7.43 -15.02 -9.50
CA ASP A 59 7.13 -16.44 -9.66
C ASP A 59 5.87 -16.88 -8.91
N HIS A 60 5.43 -16.10 -7.91
CA HIS A 60 4.32 -16.47 -7.05
C HIS A 60 3.17 -15.47 -7.11
N VAL A 61 1.95 -15.99 -7.05
CA VAL A 61 0.75 -15.18 -6.88
C VAL A 61 0.70 -14.68 -5.42
N MET A 62 1.02 -13.41 -5.20
CA MET A 62 1.08 -12.85 -3.85
C MET A 62 -0.25 -13.00 -3.09
N PHE A 63 -1.38 -12.78 -3.75
CA PHE A 63 -2.72 -12.92 -3.14
C PHE A 63 -3.08 -14.36 -2.75
N ALA A 64 -2.37 -15.38 -3.26
CA ALA A 64 -2.53 -16.76 -2.82
C ALA A 64 -1.83 -17.01 -1.48
N ASN A 65 -0.87 -16.16 -1.09
CA ASN A 65 -0.03 -16.34 0.09
C ASN A 65 -0.29 -15.30 1.19
N LEU A 66 -0.55 -14.04 0.81
CA LEU A 66 -0.69 -12.91 1.73
C LEU A 66 -1.96 -12.11 1.41
N GLN A 67 -2.60 -11.58 2.45
CA GLN A 67 -3.77 -10.72 2.33
C GLN A 67 -3.78 -9.65 3.43
N PHE A 68 -4.08 -8.41 3.08
CA PHE A 68 -4.39 -7.39 4.08
C PHE A 68 -5.80 -7.56 4.65
N LYS A 69 -5.94 -7.49 5.98
CA LYS A 69 -7.23 -7.27 6.66
C LYS A 69 -7.09 -6.02 7.52
N GLY A 70 -7.66 -4.92 7.06
CA GLY A 70 -7.40 -3.61 7.65
C GLY A 70 -5.92 -3.26 7.52
N ALA A 71 -5.26 -2.98 8.66
CA ALA A 71 -3.84 -2.67 8.69
C ALA A 71 -2.94 -3.91 8.71
N GLU A 72 -3.43 -5.10 9.10
CA GLU A 72 -2.60 -6.29 9.31
C GLU A 72 -2.44 -7.12 8.04
N VAL A 73 -1.28 -7.75 7.86
CA VAL A 73 -1.06 -8.80 6.86
C VAL A 73 -1.39 -10.15 7.48
N HIS A 74 -2.26 -10.93 6.83
CA HIS A 74 -2.58 -12.29 7.22
C HIS A 74 -2.09 -13.30 6.18
N PRO A 75 -1.68 -14.50 6.63
CA PRO A 75 -1.30 -15.56 5.72
C PRO A 75 -2.53 -16.24 5.11
N LYS A 76 -2.36 -16.73 3.88
CA LYS A 76 -3.29 -17.64 3.18
C LYS A 76 -2.66 -18.99 2.83
N SER A 77 -1.38 -19.15 3.14
CA SER A 77 -0.59 -20.35 2.88
C SER A 77 0.54 -20.48 3.92
N GLN A 78 1.22 -21.63 3.92
CA GLN A 78 2.42 -21.84 4.73
C GLN A 78 3.54 -20.86 4.36
N ALA A 79 3.73 -20.57 3.07
CA ALA A 79 4.71 -19.59 2.60
C ALA A 79 4.35 -18.17 3.08
N GLY A 80 3.06 -17.86 3.20
CA GLY A 80 2.58 -16.62 3.81
C GLY A 80 2.97 -16.49 5.28
N ILE A 81 2.86 -17.56 6.06
CA ILE A 81 3.29 -17.59 7.47
C ILE A 81 4.79 -17.31 7.54
N ILE A 82 5.60 -18.04 6.77
CA ILE A 82 7.05 -17.84 6.70
C ILE A 82 7.40 -16.41 6.32
N ALA A 83 6.73 -15.82 5.34
CA ALA A 83 6.99 -14.44 4.93
C ALA A 83 6.66 -13.43 6.02
N ILE A 84 5.53 -13.59 6.72
CA ILE A 84 5.15 -12.70 7.82
C ILE A 84 6.17 -12.79 8.95
N ASP A 85 6.59 -13.99 9.33
CA ASP A 85 7.52 -14.22 10.43
C ASP A 85 8.93 -13.73 10.11
N TYR A 86 9.48 -14.13 8.94
CA TYR A 86 10.86 -13.78 8.57
C TYR A 86 11.01 -12.31 8.19
N LEU A 87 10.02 -11.71 7.56
CA LEU A 87 10.09 -10.30 7.17
C LEU A 87 9.49 -9.38 8.22
N ASP A 88 8.87 -9.94 9.27
CA ASP A 88 8.22 -9.23 10.36
C ASP A 88 7.26 -8.16 9.79
N LEU A 89 6.36 -8.62 8.91
CA LEU A 89 5.47 -7.76 8.11
C LEU A 89 4.43 -7.01 8.94
N ASN A 90 4.28 -7.39 10.22
CA ASN A 90 3.36 -6.78 11.17
C ASN A 90 4.10 -6.21 12.39
N ASP A 91 5.34 -5.75 12.21
CA ASP A 91 6.00 -4.98 13.26
C ASP A 91 5.18 -3.74 13.66
N ASP A 92 5.30 -3.34 14.93
CA ASP A 92 4.48 -2.27 15.53
C ASP A 92 4.52 -0.98 14.72
N ALA A 93 5.72 -0.57 14.27
CA ALA A 93 5.87 0.66 13.49
C ALA A 93 5.16 0.59 12.14
N SER A 94 5.25 -0.57 11.45
CA SER A 94 4.53 -0.83 10.21
C SER A 94 3.01 -0.88 10.41
N LEU A 95 2.52 -1.44 11.51
CA LEU A 95 1.09 -1.47 11.84
C LEU A 95 0.55 -0.08 12.15
N GLU A 96 1.20 0.66 13.05
CA GLU A 96 0.83 2.03 13.41
C GLU A 96 0.80 2.94 12.17
N HIS A 97 1.81 2.82 11.30
CA HIS A 97 1.85 3.58 10.06
C HIS A 97 0.66 3.28 9.15
N ARG A 98 0.36 2.00 8.91
CA ARG A 98 -0.79 1.58 8.08
C ARG A 98 -2.12 2.01 8.69
N GLN A 99 -2.27 1.90 10.00
CA GLN A 99 -3.47 2.37 10.72
C GLN A 99 -3.68 3.87 10.54
N LEU A 100 -2.63 4.68 10.68
CA LEU A 100 -2.68 6.13 10.47
C LEU A 100 -3.07 6.48 9.04
N VAL A 101 -2.47 5.80 8.05
CA VAL A 101 -2.80 6.03 6.62
C VAL A 101 -4.24 5.65 6.34
N ASN A 102 -4.71 4.49 6.80
CA ASN A 102 -6.10 4.06 6.62
C ASN A 102 -7.08 5.05 7.26
N PHE A 103 -6.81 5.48 8.50
CA PHE A 103 -7.63 6.47 9.20
C PHE A 103 -7.70 7.81 8.43
N ALA A 104 -6.56 8.29 7.94
CA ALA A 104 -6.51 9.53 7.17
C ALA A 104 -7.28 9.40 5.84
N LEU A 105 -7.16 8.26 5.15
CA LEU A 105 -7.92 7.97 3.94
C LEU A 105 -9.42 7.98 4.22
N ASP A 106 -9.88 7.29 5.26
CA ASP A 106 -11.29 7.25 5.65
C ASP A 106 -11.84 8.65 5.96
N MET A 107 -11.07 9.49 6.66
CA MET A 107 -11.45 10.88 6.91
C MET A 107 -11.57 11.69 5.61
N PHE A 108 -10.56 11.62 4.73
CA PHE A 108 -10.59 12.39 3.48
C PHE A 108 -11.69 11.90 2.54
N GLU A 109 -11.93 10.59 2.48
CA GLU A 109 -13.03 9.98 1.73
C GLU A 109 -14.40 10.42 2.24
N SER A 110 -14.57 10.47 3.56
CA SER A 110 -15.80 10.99 4.18
C SER A 110 -16.00 12.47 3.83
N LYS A 111 -14.93 13.27 3.89
CA LYS A 111 -14.99 14.70 3.52
C LYS A 111 -15.27 14.90 2.02
N ARG A 112 -14.71 14.05 1.17
CA ARG A 112 -14.97 14.05 -0.28
C ARG A 112 -16.46 13.87 -0.55
N LYS A 113 -17.08 12.85 0.06
CA LYS A 113 -18.51 12.57 -0.06
C LYS A 113 -19.36 13.74 0.45
N GLU A 114 -19.00 14.33 1.59
CA GLU A 114 -19.70 15.50 2.14
C GLU A 114 -19.68 16.68 1.15
N ILE A 115 -18.51 17.03 0.62
CA ILE A 115 -18.36 18.14 -0.33
C ILE A 115 -19.12 17.87 -1.64
N GLN A 116 -19.08 16.63 -2.14
CA GLN A 116 -19.85 16.22 -3.31
C GLN A 116 -21.35 16.40 -3.09
N GLY A 117 -21.88 15.97 -1.94
CA GLY A 117 -23.27 16.20 -1.57
C GLY A 117 -23.64 17.69 -1.46
N LEU A 118 -22.73 18.53 -0.95
CA LEU A 118 -22.94 19.98 -0.92
C LEU A 118 -22.99 20.59 -2.32
N ILE A 119 -22.16 20.12 -3.25
CA ILE A 119 -22.17 20.57 -4.66
C ILE A 119 -23.51 20.23 -5.32
N GLU A 120 -24.00 19.00 -5.12
CA GLU A 120 -25.32 18.57 -5.59
C GLU A 120 -26.44 19.41 -4.98
N GLY A 121 -26.38 19.68 -3.66
CA GLY A 121 -27.33 20.53 -2.97
C GLY A 121 -27.37 21.97 -3.50
N VAL A 122 -26.21 22.55 -3.85
CA VAL A 122 -26.14 23.88 -4.51
C VAL A 122 -26.80 23.83 -5.90
N ALA A 123 -26.61 22.74 -6.66
CA ALA A 123 -27.25 22.57 -7.96
C ALA A 123 -28.79 22.45 -7.82
N ALA A 124 -29.28 21.68 -6.85
CA ALA A 124 -30.70 21.53 -6.56
C ALA A 124 -31.35 22.86 -6.15
N LYS A 125 -30.74 23.63 -5.24
CA LYS A 125 -31.25 24.94 -4.81
C LYS A 125 -31.32 25.95 -5.96
N ARG A 126 -30.37 25.89 -6.91
CA ARG A 126 -30.45 26.70 -8.14
C ARG A 126 -31.64 26.27 -9.00
N ALA A 127 -31.85 24.97 -9.19
CA ALA A 127 -32.97 24.45 -9.98
C ALA A 127 -34.34 24.81 -9.37
N ALA A 128 -34.43 24.85 -8.04
CA ALA A 128 -35.62 25.27 -7.30
C ALA A 128 -35.83 26.80 -7.27
N GLY A 129 -34.91 27.60 -7.82
CA GLY A 129 -34.98 29.07 -7.79
C GLY A 129 -34.63 29.70 -6.44
N GLU A 130 -34.19 28.92 -5.45
CA GLU A 130 -33.78 29.38 -4.11
C GLU A 130 -32.42 30.10 -4.11
N LYS A 131 -31.65 29.98 -5.20
CA LYS A 131 -30.37 30.68 -5.39
C LYS A 131 -30.29 31.26 -6.79
N SER A 132 -29.77 32.49 -6.88
CA SER A 132 -29.44 33.07 -8.17
C SER A 132 -28.33 32.28 -8.87
N ALA A 133 -28.25 32.41 -10.20
CA ALA A 133 -27.20 31.75 -10.99
C ALA A 133 -25.79 32.16 -10.52
N HIS A 134 -25.60 33.42 -10.11
CA HIS A 134 -24.33 33.95 -9.62
C HIS A 134 -23.95 33.32 -8.27
N GLU A 135 -24.85 33.33 -7.29
CA GLU A 135 -24.61 32.74 -5.96
C GLU A 135 -24.34 31.24 -6.02
N ALA A 136 -25.09 30.52 -6.86
CA ALA A 136 -24.88 29.09 -7.07
C ALA A 136 -23.52 28.79 -7.70
N THR A 137 -23.08 29.61 -8.66
CA THR A 137 -21.78 29.45 -9.32
C THR A 137 -20.64 29.75 -8.36
N ALA A 138 -20.72 30.85 -7.60
CA ALA A 138 -19.72 31.21 -6.60
C ALA A 138 -19.58 30.12 -5.51
N ALA A 139 -20.71 29.62 -4.99
CA ALA A 139 -20.72 28.54 -4.00
C ALA A 139 -20.12 27.24 -4.55
N ARG A 140 -20.49 26.86 -5.79
CA ARG A 140 -19.95 25.67 -6.45
C ARG A 140 -18.44 25.76 -6.66
N ASN A 141 -17.94 26.89 -7.17
CA ASN A 141 -16.51 27.07 -7.41
C ASN A 141 -15.69 26.95 -6.12
N LYS A 142 -16.20 27.51 -5.01
CA LYS A 142 -15.57 27.38 -3.69
C LYS A 142 -15.50 25.91 -3.24
N LEU A 143 -16.60 25.17 -3.36
CA LEU A 143 -16.67 23.75 -2.99
C LEU A 143 -15.78 22.87 -3.90
N GLN A 144 -15.74 23.16 -5.20
CA GLN A 144 -14.87 22.46 -6.14
C GLN A 144 -13.39 22.63 -5.79
N ARG A 145 -12.96 23.83 -5.37
CA ARG A 145 -11.59 24.04 -4.89
C ARG A 145 -11.27 23.17 -3.68
N GLN A 146 -12.17 23.13 -2.70
CA GLN A 146 -12.01 22.28 -1.52
C GLN A 146 -12.00 20.78 -1.87
N LEU A 147 -12.82 20.36 -2.83
CA LEU A 147 -12.83 18.99 -3.34
C LEU A 147 -11.47 18.62 -3.95
N SER A 148 -10.91 19.49 -4.80
CA SER A 148 -9.60 19.28 -5.40
C SER A 148 -8.47 19.19 -4.36
N GLU A 149 -8.54 19.96 -3.28
CA GLU A 149 -7.60 19.88 -2.15
C GLU A 149 -7.69 18.52 -1.44
N VAL A 150 -8.91 18.03 -1.16
CA VAL A 150 -9.13 16.71 -0.55
C VAL A 150 -8.64 15.59 -1.48
N GLU A 151 -8.95 15.66 -2.77
CA GLU A 151 -8.50 14.68 -3.76
C GLU A 151 -6.97 14.66 -3.94
N ALA A 152 -6.32 15.82 -3.80
CA ALA A 152 -4.86 15.90 -3.78
C ALA A 152 -4.26 15.19 -2.56
N ASN A 153 -4.88 15.32 -1.39
CA ASN A 153 -4.43 14.62 -0.18
C ASN A 153 -4.63 13.10 -0.28
N ILE A 154 -5.76 12.64 -0.83
CA ILE A 154 -5.99 11.21 -1.09
C ILE A 154 -4.91 10.66 -2.02
N ARG A 155 -4.64 11.33 -3.14
CA ARG A 155 -3.57 10.94 -4.08
C ARG A 155 -2.22 10.81 -3.41
N ARG A 156 -1.85 11.81 -2.60
CA ARG A 156 -0.60 11.80 -1.83
C ARG A 156 -0.49 10.61 -0.87
N LEU A 157 -1.58 10.25 -0.19
CA LEU A 157 -1.60 9.09 0.71
C LEU A 157 -1.53 7.75 -0.04
N CYS A 158 -2.13 7.67 -1.22
CA CYS A 158 -2.05 6.49 -2.09
C CYS A 158 -0.71 6.38 -2.85
N GLY A 159 0.13 7.41 -2.83
CA GLY A 159 1.39 7.44 -3.57
C GLY A 159 1.23 7.59 -5.08
N VAL A 160 0.14 8.25 -5.54
CA VAL A 160 -0.22 8.47 -6.95
C VAL A 160 -0.15 9.96 -7.30
#